data_AF-A0A0B2K4G0-F1
#
_entry.id   AF-A0A0B2K4G0-F1
#
_cell.length_a   1.000
_cell.length_b   1.000
_cell.length_c   1.000
_cell.angle_alpha   90.00
_cell.angle_beta   90.00
_cell.angle_gamma   90.00
#
_symmetry.space_group_name_H-M   'P 1'
#
loop_
_entity.id
_entity.type
_entity.pdbx_description
1 polymer ?
#
loop_
_entity_poly.entity_id
_entity_poly.type
_entity_poly.pdbx_seq_one_letter_code
_entity_poly.pdbx_strand_id
1 'polypeptide(L)' 'MFRGREMSHPELGKDILSKFADALKDSVTVERDAKLEGRNMIMILAPKAQTKGGKQ' A
#
# COMPACT_ATOMS: atom_id res chain seq x y z
N MET A 1 11.33 -0.44 2.32
CA MET A 1 12.22 -0.39 3.50
C MET A 1 12.96 0.94 3.49
N PHE A 2 12.90 1.69 4.58
CA PHE A 2 13.60 2.95 4.76
C PHE A 2 15.04 2.71 5.21
N ARG A 3 15.98 3.50 4.71
CA ARG A 3 17.41 3.41 5.07
C ARG A 3 17.98 4.80 5.38
N GLY A 4 18.88 4.86 6.37
CA GLY A 4 19.60 6.08 6.73
C GLY A 4 18.68 7.28 6.94
N ARG A 5 18.87 8.34 6.14
CA ARG A 5 18.11 9.60 6.22
C ARG A 5 16.64 9.48 5.86
N GLU A 6 16.23 8.41 5.18
CA GLU A 6 14.82 8.18 4.85
C GLU A 6 13.98 7.93 6.11
N MET A 7 14.59 7.41 7.19
CA MET A 7 13.89 7.20 8.48
C MET A 7 13.40 8.51 9.12
N SER A 8 13.99 9.65 8.78
CA SER A 8 13.56 10.97 9.26
C SER A 8 12.34 11.50 8.52
N HIS A 9 11.97 10.89 7.38
CA HIS A 9 10.92 11.34 6.49
C HIS A 9 9.95 10.21 6.09
N PRO A 10 9.32 9.52 7.06
CA PRO A 10 8.38 8.44 6.76
C PRO A 10 7.14 8.92 5.97
N GLU A 11 6.78 10.20 6.08
CA GLU A 11 5.68 10.83 5.35
C GLU A 11 5.83 10.70 3.83
N LEU A 12 7.06 10.76 3.32
CA LEU A 12 7.32 10.61 1.88
C LEU A 12 6.95 9.22 1.40
N GLY A 13 7.24 8.18 2.18
CA GLY A 13 6.82 6.82 1.83
C GLY A 13 5.32 6.61 1.96
N LYS A 14 4.66 7.31 2.90
CA LYS A 14 3.19 7.29 3.02
C LYS A 14 2.55 7.90 1.79
N ASP A 15 3.04 9.05 1.33
CA ASP A 15 2.56 9.72 0.12
C ASP A 15 2.74 8.86 -1.13
N ILE A 16 3.88 8.16 -1.24
CA ILE A 16 4.13 7.22 -2.34
C ILE A 16 3.08 6.10 -2.33
N LEU A 17 2.84 5.46 -1.18
CA LEU A 17 1.86 4.38 -1.07
C LEU A 17 0.43 4.87 -1.29
N SER A 18 0.09 6.09 -0.85
CA SER A 18 -1.21 6.70 -1.13
C SER A 18 -1.43 6.91 -2.63
N LYS A 19 -0.44 7.49 -3.32
CA LYS A 19 -0.50 7.68 -4.78
C LYS A 19 -0.61 6.35 -5.53
N PHE A 20 0.08 5.32 -5.03
CA PHE A 20 0.01 3.98 -5.59
C PHE A 20 -1.39 3.35 -5.42
N ALA A 21 -1.98 3.46 -4.23
CA ALA A 21 -3.35 3.01 -3.98
C ALA A 21 -4.37 3.77 -4.84
N ASP A 22 -4.22 5.09 -4.98
CA ASP A 22 -5.08 5.93 -5.83
C ASP A 22 -5.00 5.53 -7.30
N ALA A 23 -3.80 5.19 -7.79
CA ALA A 23 -3.60 4.70 -9.15
C ALA A 23 -4.27 3.35 -9.41
N LEU A 24 -4.47 2.53 -8.36
CA LEU A 24 -5.09 1.22 -8.45
C LEU A 24 -6.55 1.19 -7.97
N LYS A 25 -7.11 2.34 -7.56
CA LYS A 25 -8.42 2.44 -6.87
C LYS A 25 -9.56 1.75 -7.59
N ASP A 26 -9.51 1.59 -8.90
CA ASP A 26 -10.58 0.94 -9.69
C ASP A 26 -10.51 -0.58 -9.64
N SER A 27 -9.33 -1.16 -9.34
CA SER A 27 -9.09 -2.59 -9.29
C SER A 27 -8.91 -3.15 -7.89
N VAL A 28 -8.63 -2.31 -6.89
CA VAL A 28 -8.30 -2.75 -5.52
C VAL A 28 -9.03 -1.95 -4.44
N THR A 29 -9.18 -2.55 -3.27
CA THR A 29 -9.59 -1.92 -2.00
C THR A 29 -8.43 -1.94 -1.02
N VAL A 30 -8.32 -0.91 -0.18
CA VAL A 30 -7.34 -0.88 0.91
C VAL A 30 -7.90 -1.69 2.09
N GLU A 31 -7.23 -2.78 2.46
CA GLU A 31 -7.55 -3.56 3.67
C GLU A 31 -6.80 -3.05 4.89
N ARG A 32 -5.57 -2.58 4.69
CA ARG A 32 -4.78 -1.91 5.73
C ARG A 32 -4.06 -0.71 5.13
N ASP A 33 -4.24 0.42 5.78
CA ASP A 33 -3.53 1.65 5.45
C ASP A 33 -2.01 1.50 5.59
N ALA A 34 -1.26 2.40 4.93
CA ALA A 34 0.18 2.48 5.06
C ALA A 34 0.60 2.69 6.52
N LYS A 35 1.28 1.70 7.09
CA LYS A 35 1.78 1.70 8.47
C LYS A 35 3.26 1.39 8.50
N LEU A 36 4.01 2.13 9.31
CA LEU A 36 5.43 1.86 9.57
C LEU A 36 5.57 0.76 10.63
N GLU A 37 6.19 -0.34 10.25
CA GLU A 37 6.56 -1.48 11.11
C GLU A 37 8.08 -1.67 11.05
N GLY A 38 8.76 -1.22 12.11
CA GLY A 38 10.21 -1.16 12.17
C GLY A 38 10.78 -0.22 11.11
N ARG A 39 11.46 -0.77 10.10
CA ARG A 39 12.03 -0.01 8.97
C ARG A 39 11.21 -0.16 7.68
N ASN A 40 10.06 -0.80 7.73
CA ASN A 40 9.22 -1.05 6.56
C ASN A 40 7.91 -0.30 6.70
N MET A 41 7.45 0.36 5.65
CA MET A 41 6.07 0.80 5.57
C MET A 41 5.31 -0.15 4.68
N ILE A 42 4.21 -0.66 5.20
CA ILE A 42 3.41 -1.72 4.60
C ILE A 42 1.99 -1.20 4.47
N MET A 43 1.40 -1.40 3.29
CA MET A 43 -0.02 -1.20 3.00
C MET A 43 -0.53 -2.51 2.42
N ILE A 44 -1.74 -2.93 2.79
CA ILE A 44 -2.37 -4.14 2.25
C ILE A 44 -3.53 -3.72 1.36
N LEU A 45 -3.46 -4.17 0.10
CA LEU A 45 -4.49 -3.99 -0.90
C LEU A 45 -5.08 -5.35 -1.25
N ALA A 46 -6.40 -5.43 -1.37
CA ALA A 46 -7.10 -6.59 -1.89
C ALA A 46 -7.72 -6.25 -3.24
N PRO A 47 -7.78 -7.20 -4.19
CA PRO A 47 -8.49 -6.98 -5.44
C PRO A 47 -9.98 -6.75 -5.15
N LYS A 48 -10.56 -5.73 -5.78
CA LYS A 48 -12.01 -5.61 -5.91
C LYS A 48 -12.48 -6.86 -6.65
N ALA A 49 -13.46 -7.57 -6.09
CA ALA A 49 -13.99 -8.76 -6.73
C ALA A 49 -14.43 -8.42 -8.15
N GLN A 50 -13.62 -8.79 -9.14
CA GLN A 50 -14.09 -8.87 -10.51
C GLN A 50 -14.94 -10.12 -10.56
N THR A 51 -16.21 -9.96 -10.87
CA THR A 51 -17.14 -11.07 -11.08
C THR A 51 -16.76 -11.85 -12.34
N LYS A 52 -15.60 -12.51 -12.37
CA LYS A 52 -15.25 -13.58 -13.31
C LYS A 52 -14.31 -14.56 -12.59
N GLY A 53 -14.79 -15.81 -12.51
CA GLY A 53 -14.30 -16.81 -11.57
C GLY A 53 -12.88 -17.31 -11.79
N GLY A 54 -12.38 -17.94 -10.73
CA GLY A 54 -11.14 -18.69 -10.66
C GLY A 54 -11.04 -19.31 -9.28
N LYS A 55 -11.50 -20.56 -9.16
CA LYS A 55 -11.35 -21.45 -8.01
C LYS A 55 -9.90 -21.52 -7.53
N GLN A 56 -9.71 -21.70 -6.22
CA GLN A 56 -9.19 -22.97 -5.69
C GLN A 56 -9.98 -23.33 -4.43
#